data_AF-A0A8X8BT11-F1
#
_entry.id   AF-A0A8X8BT11-F1
#
_cell.length_a   1.000
_cell.length_b   1.000
_cell.length_c   1.000
_cell.angle_alpha   90.00
_cell.angle_beta   90.00
_cell.angle_gamma   90.00
#
_symmetry.space_group_name_H-M   'P 1'
#
loop_
_entity.id
_entity.type
_entity.pdbx_description
1 polymer ?
#
loop_
_entity_poly.entity_id
_entity_poly.type
_entity_poly.pdbx_seq_one_letter_code
_entity_poly.pdbx_strand_id
1 'polypeptide(L)'
;MTEAQLFVSHDGFTCSVCLDTLTDPVTILCGHNFCLKYLTNYWDQSQVCSCPQCRHTFTTRPELSRNTLLNEVIKKFKKTTLSPPQSQNYAGPEDVKFDFCTGKKFRAVKSCLTCIASYC
;
A
#
# COMPACT_ATOMS: atom_id res chain seq x y z
N MET A 1 9.18 14.21 -22.66
CA MET A 1 9.12 12.74 -22.56
C MET A 1 8.09 12.42 -21.49
N THR A 2 6.94 11.86 -21.87
CA THR A 2 5.80 11.68 -20.98
C THR A 2 6.05 10.48 -20.05
N GLU A 3 6.21 10.71 -18.75
CA GLU A 3 6.26 9.61 -17.78
C GLU A 3 4.85 9.00 -17.66
N ALA A 4 4.71 7.72 -18.01
CA ALA A 4 3.49 6.98 -17.76
C ALA A 4 3.36 6.75 -16.25
N GLN A 5 2.42 7.45 -15.60
CA GLN A 5 2.03 7.12 -14.23
C GLN A 5 1.27 5.79 -14.23
N LEU A 6 1.97 4.71 -13.88
CA LEU A 6 1.35 3.42 -13.61
C LEU A 6 0.51 3.56 -12.33
N PHE A 7 -0.80 3.57 -12.47
CA PHE A 7 -1.75 3.49 -11.36
C PHE A 7 -1.80 2.03 -10.87
N VAL A 8 -0.76 1.60 -10.17
CA VAL A 8 -0.75 0.28 -9.52
C VAL A 8 -1.61 0.37 -8.26
N SER A 9 -2.66 -0.45 -8.18
CA SER A 9 -3.47 -0.56 -6.97
C SER A 9 -2.62 -1.04 -5.79
N HIS A 10 -2.89 -0.53 -4.60
CA HIS A 10 -2.15 -0.88 -3.37
C HIS A 10 -2.11 -2.40 -3.13
N ASP A 11 -3.14 -3.11 -3.58
CA ASP A 11 -3.29 -4.57 -3.46
C ASP A 11 -2.19 -5.36 -4.19
N GLY A 12 -1.54 -4.77 -5.21
CA GLY A 12 -0.45 -5.41 -5.94
C GLY A 12 0.85 -5.58 -5.13
N PHE A 13 0.98 -4.90 -4.00
CA PHE A 13 2.17 -4.94 -3.14
C PHE A 13 1.92 -5.53 -1.75
N THR A 14 0.78 -6.17 -1.53
CA THR A 14 0.43 -6.79 -0.25
C THR A 14 0.90 -8.23 -0.18
N CYS A 15 1.57 -8.61 0.90
CA CYS A 15 1.95 -9.99 1.20
C CYS A 15 0.74 -10.77 1.71
N SER A 16 0.36 -11.87 1.05
CA SER A 16 -0.81 -12.66 1.50
C SER A 16 -0.58 -13.46 2.80
N VAL A 17 0.65 -13.45 3.34
CA VAL A 17 0.99 -14.16 4.59
C VAL A 17 0.92 -13.23 5.80
N CYS A 18 1.50 -12.03 5.72
CA CYS A 18 1.47 -11.05 6.80
C CYS A 18 0.37 -9.98 6.64
N LEU A 19 -0.31 -9.97 5.51
CA LEU A 19 -1.40 -9.03 5.16
C LEU A 19 -0.97 -7.55 5.17
N ASP A 20 0.33 -7.29 5.04
CA ASP A 20 0.93 -5.95 4.99
C ASP A 20 1.75 -5.80 3.70
N THR A 21 2.17 -4.58 3.42
CA THR A 21 3.06 -4.25 2.31
C THR A 21 4.31 -5.12 2.35
N LEU A 22 4.67 -5.67 1.18
CA LEU A 22 5.85 -6.47 1.00
C LEU A 22 7.11 -5.77 1.53
N THR A 23 7.79 -6.46 2.45
CA THR A 23 9.10 -6.07 2.99
C THR A 23 10.10 -7.12 2.55
N ASP A 24 11.15 -6.67 1.87
CA ASP A 24 12.15 -7.56 1.29
C ASP A 24 11.51 -8.67 0.44
N PRO A 25 10.78 -8.28 -0.61
CA PRO A 25 9.98 -9.21 -1.39
C PRO A 25 10.84 -10.28 -2.04
N VAL A 26 10.32 -11.50 -2.08
CA VAL A 26 10.83 -12.61 -2.87
C VAL A 26 9.77 -13.05 -3.86
N THR A 27 10.18 -13.38 -5.07
CA THR A 27 9.30 -13.93 -6.11
C THR A 27 9.59 -15.41 -6.24
N ILE A 28 8.60 -16.25 -6.00
CA ILE A 28 8.74 -17.71 -6.18
C ILE A 28 8.36 -18.12 -7.59
N LEU A 29 8.69 -19.36 -7.99
CA LEU A 29 8.55 -19.84 -9.37
C LEU A 29 7.13 -19.77 -9.93
N CYS A 30 6.09 -19.77 -9.07
CA CYS A 30 4.71 -19.58 -9.51
C CYS A 30 4.32 -18.10 -9.73
N GLY A 31 5.26 -17.15 -9.62
CA GLY A 31 5.07 -15.72 -9.88
C GLY A 31 4.54 -14.91 -8.70
N HIS A 32 4.17 -15.54 -7.59
CA HIS A 32 3.67 -14.85 -6.40
C HIS A 32 4.81 -14.25 -5.56
N ASN A 33 4.50 -13.16 -4.86
CA ASN A 33 5.47 -12.37 -4.11
C ASN A 33 5.14 -12.39 -2.61
N PHE A 34 6.15 -12.58 -1.77
CA PHE A 34 6.00 -12.65 -0.32
C PHE A 34 7.14 -11.91 0.37
N CYS A 35 6.93 -11.51 1.63
CA CYS A 35 8.03 -11.06 2.47
C CYS A 35 8.98 -12.24 2.75
N LEU A 36 10.28 -12.07 2.53
CA LEU A 36 11.30 -13.11 2.74
C LEU A 36 11.11 -13.83 4.09
N LYS A 37 11.06 -13.06 5.18
CA LYS A 37 10.90 -13.60 6.55
C LYS A 37 9.68 -14.50 6.69
N TYR A 38 8.54 -14.08 6.15
CA TYR A 38 7.27 -14.77 6.34
C TYR A 38 7.17 -16.02 5.48
N LEU A 39 7.71 -16.00 4.26
CA LEU A 39 7.77 -17.19 3.43
C LEU A 39 8.75 -18.23 3.98
N THR A 40 9.93 -17.80 4.44
CA THR A 40 10.92 -18.68 5.08
C THR A 40 10.30 -19.39 6.29
N ASN A 41 9.66 -18.65 7.19
CA ASN A 41 9.00 -19.23 8.37
C ASN A 41 7.86 -20.19 7.99
N TYR A 42 7.08 -19.87 6.94
CA TYR A 42 6.04 -20.77 6.43
C TYR A 42 6.62 -22.10 5.93
N TRP A 43 7.74 -22.08 5.22
CA TRP A 43 8.42 -23.29 4.77
C TRP A 43 9.18 -24.02 5.88
N ASP A 44 9.63 -23.33 6.93
CA ASP A 44 10.29 -23.97 8.07
C ASP A 44 9.30 -24.77 8.94
N GLN A 45 8.01 -24.40 8.93
CA GLN A 45 6.94 -25.10 9.68
C GLN A 45 6.30 -26.25 8.90
N SER A 46 6.66 -26.43 7.62
CA SER A 46 6.02 -27.41 6.73
C SER A 46 7.05 -28.37 6.15
N GLN A 47 6.70 -29.65 6.07
CA GLN A 47 7.52 -30.63 5.34
C GLN A 47 7.50 -30.40 3.83
N VAL A 48 6.47 -29.70 3.32
CA VAL A 48 6.28 -29.42 1.90
C VAL A 48 6.47 -27.93 1.65
N CYS A 49 7.36 -27.60 0.72
CA CYS A 49 7.51 -26.24 0.20
C CYS A 49 6.36 -25.97 -0.77
N SER A 50 5.39 -25.14 -0.39
CA SER A 50 4.27 -24.75 -1.26
C SER A 50 4.06 -23.25 -1.26
N CYS A 51 3.40 -22.74 -2.30
CA CYS A 51 2.96 -21.36 -2.35
C CYS A 51 1.78 -21.14 -1.39
N PRO A 52 1.85 -20.18 -0.46
CA PRO A 52 0.72 -19.85 0.43
C PRO A 52 -0.56 -19.41 -0.31
N GLN A 53 -0.42 -18.84 -1.51
CA GLN A 53 -1.52 -18.24 -2.28
C GLN A 53 -2.18 -19.23 -3.25
N CYS A 54 -1.41 -19.86 -4.14
CA CYS A 54 -1.95 -20.77 -5.15
C CYS A 54 -1.74 -22.26 -4.86
N ARG A 55 -1.10 -22.60 -3.73
CA ARG A 55 -0.82 -23.98 -3.30
C ARG A 55 0.06 -24.80 -4.24
N HIS A 56 0.68 -24.18 -5.24
CA HIS A 56 1.69 -24.84 -6.06
C HIS A 56 2.82 -25.39 -5.19
N THR A 57 3.10 -26.69 -5.31
CA THR A 57 4.10 -27.41 -4.52
C THR A 57 5.43 -27.49 -5.26
N PHE A 58 6.52 -27.31 -4.53
CA PHE A 58 7.88 -27.44 -5.03
C PHE A 58 8.47 -28.75 -4.49
N THR A 59 9.08 -29.54 -5.37
CA THR A 59 9.72 -30.83 -5.03
C THR A 59 10.95 -30.64 -4.14
N THR A 60 11.70 -29.57 -4.36
CA THR A 60 12.84 -29.15 -3.54
C THR A 60 12.61 -27.73 -3.05
N ARG A 61 13.20 -27.39 -1.89
CA ARG A 61 13.14 -26.02 -1.37
C ARG A 61 13.94 -25.09 -2.28
N PRO A 62 13.29 -24.14 -2.98
CA PRO A 62 14.02 -23.18 -3.80
C PRO A 62 14.86 -22.24 -2.94
N GLU A 63 15.99 -21.79 -3.46
CA GLU A 63 16.72 -20.68 -2.86
C GLU A 63 15.90 -19.39 -2.98
N LEU A 64 15.72 -18.69 -1.87
CA LEU A 64 14.97 -17.44 -1.83
C LEU A 64 15.92 -16.26 -1.98
N SER A 65 15.86 -15.58 -3.12
CA SER A 65 16.58 -14.35 -3.39
C SER A 65 15.65 -13.14 -3.34
N ARG A 66 16.13 -12.04 -2.76
CA ARG A 66 15.37 -10.79 -2.67
C ARG A 66 15.21 -10.18 -4.06
N ASN A 67 13.98 -9.83 -4.42
CA ASN A 67 13.67 -9.08 -5.63
C ASN A 67 13.94 -7.58 -5.39
N THR A 68 15.14 -7.14 -5.77
CA THR A 68 15.59 -5.75 -5.61
C THR A 68 14.75 -4.76 -6.42
N LEU A 69 14.35 -5.14 -7.64
CA LEU A 69 13.51 -4.31 -8.50
C LEU A 69 12.14 -4.04 -7.86
N LEU A 70 11.47 -5.10 -7.40
CA LEU A 70 10.17 -4.97 -6.75
C LEU A 70 10.27 -4.13 -5.47
N ASN A 71 11.36 -4.29 -4.71
CA ASN A 71 11.61 -3.48 -3.53
C ASN A 71 11.75 -1.98 -3.87
N GLU A 72 12.46 -1.63 -4.94
CA GLU A 72 12.59 -0.24 -5.40
C GLU A 72 11.26 0.34 -5.91
N VAL A 73 10.46 -0.46 -6.62
CA VAL A 73 9.12 -0.05 -7.06
C VAL A 73 8.22 0.27 -5.85
N ILE A 74 8.18 -0.61 -4.85
CA ILE A 74 7.40 -0.40 -3.62
C ILE A 74 7.86 0.87 -2.89
N LYS A 75 9.18 1.11 -2.79
CA LYS A 75 9.72 2.33 -2.17
C LYS A 75 9.29 3.59 -2.91
N LYS A 76 9.34 3.59 -4.25
CA LYS A 76 8.88 4.72 -5.07
C LYS A 76 7.39 4.97 -4.89
N PHE A 77 6.59 3.90 -4.90
CA PHE A 77 5.14 3.97 -4.70
C PHE A 77 4.79 4.60 -3.34
N LYS A 78 5.44 4.15 -2.25
CA LYS A 78 5.24 4.73 -0.92
C LYS A 78 5.57 6.24 -0.87
N LYS A 79 6.61 6.69 -1.58
CA LYS A 79 6.97 8.12 -1.65
C LYS A 79 5.94 8.96 -2.41
N THR A 80 5.37 8.42 -3.48
CA THR A 80 4.34 9.11 -4.27
C THR A 80 3.03 9.25 -3.49
N THR A 81 2.62 8.25 -2.71
CA THR A 81 1.40 8.31 -1.89
C THR A 81 1.52 9.22 -0.68
N LEU A 82 2.73 9.43 -0.14
CA LEU A 82 2.98 10.31 1.01
C LEU A 82 3.33 11.76 0.66
N SER A 83 3.51 12.09 -0.61
CA SER A 83 3.73 13.47 -1.03
C SER A 83 2.38 14.16 -1.22
N PRO A 84 2.03 15.22 -0.45
CA PRO A 84 0.86 16.01 -0.77
C PRO A 84 1.02 16.55 -2.21
N PRO A 85 -0.04 16.58 -3.03
CA PRO A 85 0.02 17.33 -4.27
C PRO A 85 0.46 18.75 -3.90
N GLN A 86 1.51 19.26 -4.54
CA GLN A 86 1.96 20.64 -4.35
C GLN A 86 0.76 21.55 -4.62
N SER A 87 0.14 22.06 -3.56
CA SER A 87 -0.99 22.96 -3.64
C SER A 87 -0.48 24.31 -4.11
N GLN A 88 -0.41 24.50 -5.42
CA GLN A 88 -0.51 25.85 -5.97
C GLN A 88 -1.95 26.30 -5.77
N ASN A 89 -2.26 27.01 -4.69
CA ASN A 89 -3.40 27.92 -4.62
C ASN A 89 -3.24 28.85 -3.41
N TYR A 90 -3.00 30.13 -3.71
CA TYR A 90 -3.06 31.25 -2.76
C TYR A 90 -4.49 31.41 -2.25
N ALA A 91 -4.69 31.50 -0.93
CA ALA A 91 -5.96 31.91 -0.33
C ALA A 91 -5.79 33.27 0.36
N GLY A 92 -6.60 34.24 -0.04
CA GLY A 92 -6.68 35.58 0.54
C GLY A 92 -7.43 35.62 1.88
N PRO A 93 -7.47 36.80 2.54
CA PRO A 93 -7.75 36.91 3.96
C PRO A 93 -9.25 37.08 4.25
N GLU A 94 -10.05 36.01 4.19
CA GLU A 94 -11.40 36.04 4.76
C GLU A 94 -11.97 34.62 4.99
N ASP A 95 -11.28 33.82 5.82
CA ASP A 95 -11.81 32.50 6.22
C ASP A 95 -12.13 32.46 7.72
N VAL A 96 -13.45 32.42 7.96
CA VAL A 96 -14.12 32.20 9.25
C VAL A 96 -13.59 30.92 9.92
N LYS A 97 -13.25 31.01 11.20
CA LYS A 97 -12.76 29.90 12.03
C LYS A 97 -13.82 28.80 12.15
N PHE A 98 -13.46 27.59 11.71
CA PHE A 98 -14.19 26.36 11.99
C PHE A 98 -13.76 25.80 13.35
N ASP A 99 -14.73 25.57 14.23
CA ASP A 99 -14.55 24.85 15.48
C ASP A 99 -14.89 23.36 15.28
N PHE A 100 -14.01 22.51 15.79
CA PHE A 100 -14.08 21.05 15.91
C PHE A 100 -14.30 20.16 14.67
N CYS A 101 -13.19 19.86 13.98
CA CYS A 101 -12.80 18.51 13.58
C CYS A 101 -11.26 18.47 13.64
N THR A 102 -10.70 17.53 14.41
CA THR A 102 -9.27 17.42 14.63
C THR A 102 -8.55 17.09 13.31
N GLY A 103 -8.07 18.13 12.62
CA GLY A 103 -6.86 18.07 11.80
C GLY A 103 -6.97 18.31 10.29
N LYS A 104 -8.13 18.23 9.63
CA LYS A 104 -8.26 18.48 8.17
C LYS A 104 -9.61 19.12 7.81
N LYS A 105 -9.56 20.25 7.10
CA LYS A 105 -10.72 20.98 6.58
C LYS A 105 -11.25 20.29 5.33
N PHE A 106 -12.42 19.65 5.40
CA PHE A 106 -13.15 19.18 4.22
C PHE A 106 -14.39 20.04 3.99
N ARG A 107 -14.75 20.27 2.73
CA ARG A 107 -15.96 20.99 2.35
C ARG A 107 -17.16 20.08 2.62
N ALA A 108 -18.09 20.52 3.47
CA ALA A 108 -19.28 19.76 3.82
C ALA A 108 -20.15 19.50 2.58
N VAL A 109 -20.53 18.23 2.35
CA VAL A 109 -21.30 17.85 1.15
C VAL A 109 -22.81 17.80 1.44
N LYS A 110 -23.23 17.81 2.71
CA LYS A 110 -24.65 17.93 3.12
C LYS A 110 -24.83 18.74 4.41
N SER A 111 -25.70 19.75 4.37
CA SER A 111 -26.17 20.47 5.55
C SER A 111 -27.61 20.05 5.92
N CYS A 112 -27.86 19.80 7.21
CA CYS A 112 -29.20 19.60 7.73
C CYS A 112 -29.75 20.97 8.15
N LEU A 113 -30.90 21.39 7.62
CA LEU A 113 -31.46 22.73 7.90
C LEU A 113 -32.00 22.90 9.34
N THR A 114 -32.02 21.84 10.14
CA THR A 114 -32.54 21.86 11.53
C THR A 114 -31.45 21.69 12.58
N CYS A 115 -30.31 21.11 12.24
CA CYS A 115 -29.15 21.03 13.12
C CYS A 115 -28.05 21.94 12.56
N ILE A 116 -27.55 22.89 13.36
CA ILE A 116 -26.41 23.76 12.99
C ILE A 116 -25.11 22.94 12.78
N ALA A 117 -25.16 21.62 12.91
CA ALA A 117 -24.06 20.71 12.63
C ALA A 117 -23.97 20.43 11.11
N SER A 118 -22.87 20.87 10.52
CA SER A 118 -22.45 20.46 9.17
C SER A 118 -21.44 19.33 9.30
N TYR A 119 -21.76 18.17 8.72
CA TYR A 119 -20.85 17.03 8.65
C TYR A 119 -20.26 16.95 7.24
N CYS A 120 -19.07 16.35 7.12
CA CYS A 120 -18.41 16.14 5.82
C CYS A 120 -19.30 15.28 4.90
#